data_AF-A0A1T5KH73-F1
#
_entry.id   AF-A0A1T5KH73-F1
#
_cell.length_a   1.000
_cell.length_b   1.000
_cell.length_c   1.000
_cell.angle_alpha   90.00
_cell.angle_beta   90.00
_cell.angle_gamma   90.00
#
_symmetry.space_group_name_H-M   'P 1'
#
loop_
_entity.id
_entity.type
_entity.pdbx_description
1 polymer ?
#
loop_
_entity_poly.entity_id
_entity_poly.type
_entity_poly.pdbx_seq_one_letter_code
_entity_poly.pdbx_strand_id
1 'polypeptide(L)'
;MPVVSHRALGGVALGVGASPGSSGHASSVGRCQAQPGPQLVRCLTVTERLCTKVGCRRPAVATLTYDYSDSLVVVGPLGLTPDPHSYDLCALHADRLSVPQGWSVIRHASMRE
;
A
#
# COMPACT_ATOMS: atom_id res chain seq x y z
N MET A 1 -0.45 37.69 56.74
CA MET A 1 1.00 38.04 56.71
C MET A 1 1.83 36.76 56.82
N PRO A 2 2.92 36.54 56.05
CA PRO A 2 3.48 37.35 54.97
C PRO A 2 3.51 36.60 53.62
N VAL A 3 3.11 37.35 52.60
CA VAL A 3 3.63 37.21 51.24
C VAL A 3 5.14 37.43 51.30
N VAL A 4 5.94 36.46 50.83
CA VAL A 4 7.35 36.71 50.51
C VAL A 4 7.50 36.65 49.00
N SER A 5 7.94 37.78 48.47
CA SER A 5 8.07 38.10 47.06
C SER A 5 9.53 38.32 46.79
N HIS A 6 10.15 37.54 45.90
CA HIS A 6 11.40 37.93 45.25
C HIS A 6 11.40 37.48 43.79
N ARG A 7 11.43 38.46 42.90
CA ARG A 7 11.76 38.32 41.47
C ARG A 7 13.27 38.14 41.33
N ALA A 8 13.74 37.30 40.41
CA ALA A 8 14.95 37.56 39.64
C ALA A 8 14.99 36.68 38.37
N LEU A 9 15.56 37.27 37.34
CA LEU A 9 15.51 36.93 35.92
C LEU A 9 16.66 35.99 35.50
N GLY A 10 16.46 35.29 34.38
CA GLY A 10 17.48 34.54 33.63
C GLY A 10 16.92 33.17 33.25
N GLY A 11 16.67 32.80 32.00
CA GLY A 11 17.38 33.13 30.79
C GLY A 11 18.12 31.87 30.30
N VAL A 12 17.64 31.35 29.17
CA VAL A 12 18.32 30.46 28.19
C VAL A 12 18.16 28.93 28.28
N ALA A 13 18.12 28.38 27.05
CA ALA A 13 18.42 27.04 26.59
C ALA A 13 17.27 26.02 26.55
N LEU A 14 16.57 26.09 25.41
CA LEU A 14 15.96 24.98 24.68
C LEU A 14 16.87 23.74 24.69
N GLY A 15 16.34 22.61 25.12
CA GLY A 15 16.99 21.30 25.06
C GLY A 15 15.94 20.22 24.81
N VAL A 16 15.63 19.99 23.54
CA VAL A 16 14.79 18.88 23.06
C VAL A 16 15.54 17.58 23.33
N GLY A 17 15.06 16.79 24.30
CA GLY A 17 15.48 15.41 24.50
C GLY A 17 14.74 14.49 23.53
N ALA A 18 15.28 14.30 22.33
CA ALA A 18 14.81 13.29 21.39
C ALA A 18 15.44 11.93 21.75
N SER A 19 14.61 10.96 22.13
CA SER A 19 15.00 9.57 22.34
C SER A 19 15.41 8.89 21.02
N PRO A 20 16.45 8.03 20.99
CA PRO A 20 16.75 7.20 19.85
C PRO A 20 15.90 5.92 19.92
N GLY A 21 14.81 5.89 19.15
CA GLY A 21 14.00 4.70 18.91
C GLY A 21 14.08 4.30 17.45
N SER A 22 15.16 3.61 17.09
CA SER A 22 15.33 2.95 15.80
C SER A 22 14.32 1.82 15.62
N SER A 23 13.38 1.98 14.70
CA SER A 23 12.62 0.89 14.07
C SER A 23 12.57 1.19 12.58
N GLY A 24 13.58 0.69 11.86
CA GLY A 24 13.66 0.79 10.42
C GLY A 24 12.54 0.01 9.76
N HIS A 25 11.53 0.71 9.25
CA HIS A 25 10.68 0.16 8.22
C HIS A 25 11.36 0.45 6.89
N ALA A 26 11.94 -0.59 6.32
CA ALA A 26 12.57 -0.60 5.02
C ALA A 26 11.59 -0.08 3.96
N SER A 27 11.64 1.22 3.66
CA SER A 27 11.22 1.78 2.39
C SER A 27 12.22 1.28 1.35
N SER A 28 12.05 0.02 0.96
CA SER A 28 12.71 -0.57 -0.18
C SER A 28 12.33 0.28 -1.38
N VAL A 29 13.26 1.17 -1.74
CA VAL A 29 13.52 1.72 -3.05
C VAL A 29 12.64 1.05 -4.10
N GLY A 30 11.59 1.76 -4.51
CA GLY A 30 10.91 1.48 -5.77
C GLY A 30 11.92 1.74 -6.89
N ARG A 31 12.82 0.78 -7.14
CA ARG A 31 13.47 0.69 -8.43
C ARG A 31 12.37 0.28 -9.39
N CYS A 32 11.85 1.26 -10.12
CA CYS A 32 11.18 1.03 -11.38
C CYS A 32 12.16 0.25 -12.25
N GLN A 33 12.01 -1.07 -12.32
CA GLN A 33 12.73 -1.88 -13.30
C GLN A 33 12.09 -1.61 -14.66
N ALA A 34 12.57 -0.58 -15.35
CA ALA A 34 12.39 -0.49 -16.79
C ALA A 34 13.28 -1.57 -17.42
N GLN A 35 12.67 -2.59 -18.02
CA GLN A 35 13.40 -3.60 -18.80
C GLN A 35 13.86 -2.99 -20.13
N PRO A 36 15.15 -3.05 -20.51
CA PRO A 36 15.61 -2.67 -21.84
C PRO A 36 15.61 -3.89 -22.78
N GLY A 37 14.79 -3.85 -23.83
CA GLY A 37 14.81 -4.86 -24.90
C GLY A 37 14.02 -4.45 -26.14
N PRO A 38 14.63 -4.38 -27.34
CA PRO A 38 13.93 -4.11 -28.57
C PRO A 38 13.51 -5.42 -29.26
N GLN A 39 12.24 -5.82 -29.10
CA GLN A 39 11.59 -6.63 -30.13
C GLN A 39 10.12 -6.22 -30.27
N LEU A 40 9.92 -5.25 -31.16
CA LEU A 40 8.71 -5.02 -31.95
C LEU A 40 7.40 -5.22 -31.16
N VAL A 41 7.19 -4.38 -30.15
CA VAL A 41 5.89 -4.31 -29.46
C VAL A 41 4.87 -3.76 -30.44
N ARG A 42 4.03 -4.64 -30.97
CA ARG A 42 2.78 -4.22 -31.60
C ARG A 42 2.04 -3.45 -30.49
N CYS A 43 1.95 -2.13 -30.60
CA CYS A 43 1.06 -1.32 -29.79
C CYS A 43 -0.38 -1.58 -30.28
N LEU A 44 -0.82 -2.84 -30.15
CA LEU A 44 -2.20 -3.07 -29.81
C LEU A 44 -2.33 -2.33 -28.50
N THR A 45 -3.03 -1.20 -28.49
CA THR A 45 -3.37 -0.48 -27.28
C THR A 45 -4.32 -1.38 -26.49
N VAL A 46 -3.78 -2.47 -25.92
CA VAL A 46 -4.38 -3.16 -24.80
C VAL A 46 -4.36 -2.11 -23.72
N THR A 47 -5.53 -1.55 -23.44
CA THR A 47 -5.76 -0.80 -22.22
C THR A 47 -5.58 -1.80 -21.08
N GLU A 48 -4.34 -2.03 -20.68
CA GLU A 48 -4.00 -2.90 -19.57
C GLU A 48 -4.65 -2.31 -18.32
N ARG A 49 -5.41 -3.14 -17.59
CA ARG A 49 -6.02 -2.72 -16.34
C ARG A 49 -4.90 -2.35 -15.37
N LEU A 50 -4.96 -1.13 -14.84
CA LEU A 50 -3.96 -0.64 -13.89
C LEU A 50 -4.42 -0.90 -12.46
N CYS A 51 -3.45 -1.00 -11.55
CA CYS A 51 -3.77 -1.15 -10.14
C CYS A 51 -4.61 0.03 -9.61
N THR A 52 -5.70 -0.27 -8.92
CA THR A 52 -6.62 0.73 -8.33
C THR A 52 -5.99 1.51 -7.17
N LYS A 53 -4.88 1.04 -6.59
CA LYS A 53 -4.24 1.76 -5.47
C LYS A 53 -3.70 3.11 -5.96
N VAL A 54 -4.11 4.19 -5.28
CA VAL A 54 -3.67 5.57 -5.55
C VAL A 54 -2.14 5.66 -5.60
N GLY A 55 -1.60 6.28 -6.65
CA GLY A 55 -0.15 6.38 -6.86
C GLY A 55 0.52 5.14 -7.44
N CYS A 56 -0.24 4.06 -7.70
CA CYS A 56 0.23 2.89 -8.43
C CYS A 56 -0.18 2.99 -9.91
N ARG A 57 0.77 2.72 -10.82
CA ARG A 57 0.51 2.60 -12.27
C ARG A 57 1.01 1.26 -12.82
N ARG A 58 1.13 0.26 -11.95
CA ARG A 58 1.58 -1.09 -12.33
C ARG A 58 0.42 -1.86 -12.98
N PRO A 59 0.70 -2.75 -13.95
CA PRO A 59 -0.32 -3.60 -14.53
C PRO A 59 -0.95 -4.47 -13.44
N ALA A 60 -2.27 -4.56 -13.45
CA ALA A 60 -3.00 -5.44 -12.58
C ALA A 60 -2.85 -6.89 -13.04
N VAL A 61 -2.70 -7.80 -12.08
CA VAL A 61 -2.57 -9.25 -12.33
C VAL A 61 -3.56 -10.06 -11.50
N ALA A 62 -4.18 -9.41 -10.52
CA ALA A 62 -5.16 -9.99 -9.63
C ALA A 62 -6.35 -9.05 -9.47
N THR A 63 -7.51 -9.62 -9.25
CA THR A 63 -8.73 -8.89 -8.92
C THR A 63 -9.13 -9.26 -7.49
N LEU A 64 -9.43 -8.26 -6.68
CA LEU A 64 -9.89 -8.37 -5.31
C LEU A 64 -11.38 -8.07 -5.27
N THR A 65 -12.17 -8.93 -4.66
CA THR A 65 -13.61 -8.72 -4.44
C THR A 65 -13.91 -8.73 -2.94
N TYR A 66 -14.73 -7.78 -2.50
CA TYR A 66 -15.22 -7.72 -1.11
C TYR A 66 -16.64 -8.27 -1.04
N ASP A 67 -16.84 -9.26 -0.19
CA ASP A 67 -18.16 -9.67 0.28
C ASP A 67 -18.38 -9.11 1.69
N TYR A 68 -19.25 -8.11 1.79
CA TYR A 68 -19.54 -7.44 3.06
C TYR A 68 -20.45 -8.25 3.97
N SER A 69 -21.21 -9.21 3.43
CA SER A 69 -22.16 -10.01 4.21
C SER A 69 -21.44 -11.04 5.07
N ASP A 70 -20.43 -11.70 4.49
CA ASP A 70 -19.60 -12.72 5.11
C ASP A 70 -18.32 -12.12 5.72
N SER A 71 -18.10 -10.81 5.56
CA SER A 71 -16.85 -10.14 5.92
C SER A 71 -15.65 -10.82 5.27
N LEU A 72 -15.76 -11.09 3.97
CA LEU A 72 -14.83 -11.91 3.23
C LEU A 72 -14.20 -11.13 2.07
N VAL A 73 -12.93 -11.40 1.82
CA VAL A 73 -12.17 -10.84 0.71
C VAL A 73 -11.61 -11.97 -0.13
N VAL A 74 -11.98 -11.99 -1.41
CA VAL A 74 -11.45 -12.93 -2.38
C VAL A 74 -10.44 -12.22 -3.25
N VAL A 75 -9.22 -12.74 -3.32
CA VAL A 75 -8.20 -12.31 -4.27
C VAL A 75 -8.03 -13.43 -5.30
N GLY A 76 -8.41 -13.16 -6.54
CA GLY A 76 -8.31 -14.09 -7.65
C GLY A 76 -7.44 -13.57 -8.79
N PRO A 77 -7.23 -14.40 -9.85
CA PRO A 77 -6.60 -13.94 -11.08
C PRO A 77 -7.36 -12.76 -11.68
N LEU A 78 -6.68 -11.94 -12.49
CA LEU A 78 -7.29 -10.80 -13.16
C LEU A 78 -8.52 -11.24 -13.96
N GLY A 79 -9.69 -10.72 -13.60
CA GLY A 79 -10.93 -11.04 -14.28
C GLY A 79 -10.93 -10.52 -15.73
N LEU A 80 -11.56 -11.29 -16.63
CA LEU A 80 -11.71 -10.93 -18.05
C LEU A 80 -12.44 -9.59 -18.24
N THR A 81 -13.37 -9.28 -17.35
CA THR A 81 -14.19 -8.07 -17.39
C THR A 81 -14.01 -7.24 -16.12
N PRO A 82 -14.05 -5.90 -16.23
CA PRO A 82 -14.09 -5.04 -15.07
C PRO A 82 -15.44 -5.12 -14.37
N ASP A 83 -15.41 -5.61 -13.13
CA ASP A 83 -16.54 -5.63 -12.23
C ASP A 83 -16.49 -4.38 -11.32
N PRO A 84 -17.59 -3.62 -11.18
CA PRO A 84 -17.61 -2.40 -10.37
C PRO A 84 -17.43 -2.63 -8.87
N HIS A 85 -17.63 -3.85 -8.36
CA HIS A 85 -17.43 -4.20 -6.95
C HIS A 85 -16.06 -4.84 -6.69
N SER A 86 -15.19 -4.83 -7.70
CA SER A 86 -13.90 -5.47 -7.67
C SER A 86 -12.76 -4.48 -7.90
N TYR A 87 -11.63 -4.72 -7.25
CA TYR A 87 -10.44 -3.88 -7.25
C TYR A 87 -9.29 -4.59 -7.94
N ASP A 88 -8.68 -3.93 -8.92
CA ASP A 88 -7.55 -4.49 -9.64
C ASP A 88 -6.24 -4.20 -8.90
N LEU A 89 -5.48 -5.25 -8.62
CA LEU A 89 -4.23 -5.18 -7.86
C LEU A 89 -3.06 -5.72 -8.67
N CYS A 90 -1.93 -5.00 -8.61
CA CYS A 90 -0.65 -5.54 -9.09
C CYS A 90 -0.12 -6.61 -8.12
N ALA A 91 0.81 -7.46 -8.58
CA ALA A 91 1.37 -8.56 -7.78
C ALA A 91 1.83 -8.12 -6.38
N LEU A 92 2.53 -6.98 -6.30
CA LEU A 92 3.00 -6.40 -5.03
C LEU A 92 1.86 -5.99 -4.09
N HIS A 93 0.76 -5.45 -4.61
CA HIS A 93 -0.36 -5.01 -3.78
C HIS A 93 -1.32 -6.14 -3.42
N ALA A 94 -1.41 -7.17 -4.26
CA ALA A 94 -2.13 -8.40 -3.92
C ALA A 94 -1.41 -9.16 -2.78
N ASP A 95 -0.09 -9.20 -2.82
CA ASP A 95 0.75 -9.82 -1.78
C ASP A 95 0.74 -9.04 -0.46
N ARG A 96 0.96 -7.72 -0.52
CA ARG A 96 0.97 -6.85 0.67
C ARG A 96 -0.41 -6.39 1.13
N LEU A 97 -1.48 -6.96 0.59
CA LEU A 97 -2.84 -6.61 0.97
C LEU A 97 -3.07 -6.97 2.44
N SER A 98 -3.47 -5.98 3.24
CA SER A 98 -4.01 -6.19 4.58
C SER A 98 -5.48 -5.83 4.59
N VAL A 99 -6.29 -6.73 5.13
CA VAL A 99 -7.72 -6.53 5.35
C VAL A 99 -7.98 -6.11 6.79
N PRO A 100 -9.08 -5.40 7.08
CA PRO A 100 -9.47 -5.08 8.45
C PRO A 100 -9.63 -6.33 9.32
N GLN A 101 -9.44 -6.17 10.63
CA GLN A 101 -9.60 -7.25 11.61
C GLN A 101 -11.02 -7.84 11.56
N GLY A 102 -11.12 -9.16 11.66
CA GLY A 102 -12.38 -9.90 11.55
C GLY A 102 -12.79 -10.26 10.11
N TRP A 103 -11.99 -9.89 9.10
CA TRP A 103 -12.24 -10.29 7.72
C TRP A 103 -11.46 -11.55 7.31
N SER A 104 -12.11 -12.43 6.57
CA SER A 104 -11.51 -13.65 6.02
C SER A 104 -10.92 -13.39 4.63
N VAL A 105 -9.68 -13.82 4.37
CA VAL A 105 -9.03 -13.65 3.05
C VAL A 105 -8.86 -14.98 2.35
N ILE A 106 -9.48 -15.13 1.18
CA ILE A 106 -9.27 -16.26 0.28
C ILE A 106 -8.38 -15.79 -0.87
N ARG A 107 -7.25 -16.47 -1.08
CA ARG A 107 -6.37 -16.22 -2.22
C ARG A 107 -6.44 -17.40 -3.17
N HIS A 108 -7.04 -17.22 -4.33
CA HIS A 108 -6.93 -18.17 -5.43
C HIS A 108 -5.60 -17.92 -6.12
N ALA A 109 -4.58 -18.70 -5.74
CA ALA A 109 -3.40 -18.83 -6.57
C ALA A 109 -3.90 -19.33 -7.94
N SER A 110 -3.65 -18.54 -8.99
CA SER A 110 -4.00 -18.87 -10.37
C SER A 110 -3.47 -20.26 -10.65
N MET A 111 -4.36 -21.25 -10.54
CA MET A 111 -4.01 -22.64 -10.74
C MET A 111 -3.61 -22.71 -12.20
N ARG A 112 -2.31 -22.95 -12.45
CA ARG A 112 -1.76 -23.04 -13.79
C ARG A 112 -2.43 -24.24 -14.48
N GLU A 113 -3.18 -23.98 -15.53
CA GLU A 113 -3.64 -24.94 -16.54
C GLU A 113 -3.22 -24.46 -17.94
#